data_AF-G3TCM0-F1
#
_entry.id   AF-G3TCM0-F1
#
_cell.length_a   1.000
_cell.length_b   1.000
_cell.length_c   1.000
_cell.angle_alpha   90.00
_cell.angle_beta   90.00
_cell.angle_gamma   90.00
#
_symmetry.space_group_name_H-M   'P 1'
#
loop_
_entity.id
_entity.type
_entity.pdbx_description
1 polymer ?
#
loop_
_entity_poly.entity_id
_entity_poly.type
_entity_poly.pdbx_seq_one_letter_code
_entity_poly.pdbx_strand_id
1 'polypeptide(L)'
;LLTSWISSQSLFVIGELLLLSSTIFVLCMVCGCPENCRCHSESVDCSRRGLTEIPSGLPPQTLTLHLQDNQIRQLPAFAFRSVPRLMTLNLSNNSLSTLAPGAFHGLQHLQVLNLTQNSLCSLENGLFHPLPQLRELDLSWNNISHLPTALGEPWENLTVFAVQQNQLQQLDRTLLESMPGVKLLLLKDNLWQCNCHLLGLKLWLEKFVYKGGRTDGVICASPDTWKGENLLTIPHELYAPCPSAPLDPVPTQARQPGSTHSAAVRPPENHPAGEQDHSECGLKPKPRPANLRHAVATVIITGVVCGIVCLMMLVATIYGCTYAAITAQYRGRPFAQTNEPGKTEGKGLFDSSPA
;
A
#
# COMPACT_ATOMS: atom_id res chain seq x y z
N LEU A 1 -58.17 45.94 25.57
CA LEU A 1 -56.80 46.51 25.42
C LEU A 1 -55.69 45.59 25.93
N LEU A 2 -55.91 44.70 26.92
CA LEU A 2 -54.87 43.73 27.35
C LEU A 2 -54.69 42.50 26.42
N THR A 3 -55.72 42.09 25.67
CA THR A 3 -55.66 40.89 24.82
C THR A 3 -54.86 41.08 23.51
N SER A 4 -54.71 42.33 23.06
CA SER A 4 -53.91 42.66 21.87
C SER A 4 -52.41 42.73 22.15
N TRP A 5 -52.01 42.98 23.40
CA TRP A 5 -50.61 43.10 23.81
C TRP A 5 -49.96 41.72 23.99
N ILE A 6 -50.71 40.74 24.51
CA ILE A 6 -50.24 39.36 24.75
C ILE A 6 -50.02 38.63 23.42
N SER A 7 -50.84 38.90 22.40
CA SER A 7 -50.66 38.31 21.06
C SER A 7 -49.37 38.83 20.38
N SER A 8 -49.09 40.13 20.49
CA SER A 8 -47.91 40.72 19.84
C SER A 8 -46.58 40.29 20.49
N GLN A 9 -46.54 40.08 21.81
CA GLN A 9 -45.35 39.55 22.49
C GLN A 9 -45.12 38.07 22.17
N SER A 10 -46.19 37.27 22.08
CA SER A 10 -46.08 35.85 21.73
C SER A 10 -45.62 35.64 20.29
N LEU A 11 -46.11 36.45 19.34
CA LEU A 11 -45.63 36.47 17.95
C LEU A 11 -44.17 36.93 17.81
N PHE A 12 -43.72 37.87 18.65
CA PHE A 12 -42.33 38.33 18.66
C PHE A 12 -41.37 37.25 19.17
N VAL A 13 -41.75 36.53 20.23
CA VAL A 13 -40.97 35.41 20.79
C VAL A 13 -40.93 34.21 19.83
N ILE A 14 -42.03 33.91 19.12
CA ILE A 14 -42.06 32.88 18.07
C ILE A 14 -41.19 33.29 16.87
N GLY A 15 -41.21 34.58 16.49
CA GLY A 15 -40.35 35.13 15.44
C GLY A 15 -38.87 35.06 15.78
N GLU A 16 -38.48 35.39 17.02
CA GLU A 16 -37.10 35.24 17.49
C GLU A 16 -36.67 33.77 17.64
N LEU A 17 -37.54 32.87 18.08
CA LEU A 17 -37.24 31.42 18.09
C LEU A 17 -37.08 30.84 16.68
N LEU A 18 -37.85 31.31 15.69
CA LEU A 18 -37.72 30.89 14.28
C LEU A 18 -36.48 31.50 13.62
N LEU A 19 -36.09 32.73 13.98
CA LEU A 19 -34.84 33.34 13.55
C LEU A 19 -33.63 32.70 14.23
N LEU A 20 -33.73 32.30 15.50
CA LEU A 20 -32.72 31.53 16.22
C LEU A 20 -32.63 30.10 15.68
N SER A 21 -33.76 29.44 15.38
CA SER A 21 -33.72 28.11 14.76
C SER A 21 -33.21 28.18 13.33
N SER A 22 -33.57 29.20 12.55
CA SER A 22 -33.05 29.45 11.19
C SER A 22 -31.58 29.85 11.21
N THR A 23 -31.12 30.66 12.16
CA THR A 23 -29.69 30.98 12.32
C THR A 23 -28.90 29.83 12.89
N ILE A 24 -29.45 28.98 13.77
CA ILE A 24 -28.84 27.71 14.19
C ILE A 24 -28.82 26.71 13.04
N PHE A 25 -29.86 26.65 12.20
CA PHE A 25 -29.91 25.82 11.00
C PHE A 25 -28.91 26.31 9.93
N VAL A 26 -28.75 27.63 9.79
CA VAL A 26 -27.76 28.28 8.91
C VAL A 26 -26.34 28.19 9.50
N LEU A 27 -26.15 28.25 10.83
CA LEU A 27 -24.86 28.02 11.50
C LEU A 27 -24.45 26.54 11.44
N CYS A 28 -25.39 25.59 11.53
CA CYS A 28 -25.11 24.16 11.30
C CYS A 28 -24.75 23.86 9.84
N MET A 29 -25.24 24.66 8.88
CA MET A 29 -24.84 24.59 7.47
C MET A 29 -23.43 25.16 7.21
N VAL A 30 -22.85 25.87 8.19
CA VAL A 30 -21.43 26.23 8.20
C VAL A 30 -20.68 25.27 9.13
N CYS A 31 -20.78 23.96 8.87
CA CYS A 31 -19.67 23.07 9.19
C CYS A 31 -18.52 23.46 8.24
N GLY A 32 -17.73 24.44 8.67
CA GLY A 32 -16.60 24.96 7.89
C GLY A 32 -15.63 23.86 7.51
N CYS A 33 -15.06 23.96 6.31
CA CYS A 33 -13.97 23.08 5.92
C CYS A 33 -12.83 23.16 6.95
N PRO A 34 -12.25 22.03 7.41
CA PRO A 34 -11.13 22.08 8.33
C PRO A 34 -9.99 22.94 7.77
N GLU A 35 -9.33 23.74 8.61
CA GLU A 35 -8.34 24.75 8.16
C GLU A 35 -7.23 24.18 7.27
N ASN A 36 -6.82 22.93 7.55
CA ASN A 36 -5.76 22.24 6.81
C ASN A 36 -6.27 21.51 5.56
N CYS A 37 -7.57 21.50 5.31
CA CYS A 37 -8.18 20.75 4.22
C CYS A 37 -8.72 21.66 3.12
N ARG A 38 -8.99 21.08 1.95
CA ARG A 38 -9.68 21.73 0.84
C ARG A 38 -10.98 20.98 0.60
N CYS A 39 -12.10 21.68 0.71
CA CYS A 39 -13.41 21.09 0.51
C CYS A 39 -13.99 21.60 -0.81
N HIS A 40 -14.42 20.68 -1.67
CA HIS A 40 -15.06 20.99 -2.94
C HIS A 40 -16.29 20.09 -3.09
N SER A 41 -17.48 20.71 -3.06
CA SER A 41 -18.75 19.98 -3.09
C SER A 41 -18.82 18.94 -1.96
N GLU A 42 -18.83 17.65 -2.29
CA GLU A 42 -18.88 16.52 -1.37
C GLU A 42 -17.52 15.80 -1.20
N SER A 43 -16.45 16.37 -1.75
CA SER A 43 -15.08 15.86 -1.61
C SER A 43 -14.26 16.75 -0.67
N VAL A 44 -13.55 16.11 0.25
CA VAL A 44 -12.67 16.77 1.22
C VAL A 44 -11.25 16.23 1.06
N ASP A 45 -10.33 17.12 0.65
CA ASP A 45 -8.92 16.83 0.45
C ASP A 45 -8.05 17.38 1.58
N CYS A 46 -7.61 16.47 2.44
CA CYS A 46 -6.69 16.70 3.54
C CYS A 46 -5.33 16.03 3.29
N SER A 47 -4.99 15.68 2.05
CA SER A 47 -3.77 14.96 1.72
C SER A 47 -2.51 15.84 1.81
N ARG A 48 -1.37 15.24 2.18
CA ARG A 48 -0.05 15.91 2.26
C ARG A 48 -0.02 17.11 3.21
N ARG A 49 -0.72 17.02 4.33
CA ARG A 49 -0.84 18.11 5.31
C ARG A 49 -0.07 17.86 6.61
N GLY A 50 0.63 16.73 6.69
CA GLY A 50 1.38 16.34 7.90
C GLY A 50 0.47 16.04 9.09
N LEU A 51 -0.79 15.66 8.84
CA LEU A 51 -1.75 15.38 9.89
C LEU A 51 -1.32 14.15 10.69
N THR A 52 -1.36 14.26 12.02
CA THR A 52 -1.09 13.14 12.94
C THR A 52 -2.37 12.43 13.39
N GLU A 53 -3.52 13.06 13.18
CA GLU A 53 -4.84 12.60 13.55
C GLU A 53 -5.89 13.00 12.50
N ILE A 54 -7.10 12.47 12.62
CA ILE A 54 -8.21 12.84 11.73
C ILE A 54 -8.69 14.24 12.11
N PRO A 55 -8.82 15.18 11.14
CA PRO A 55 -9.27 16.53 11.43
C PRO A 55 -10.71 16.54 11.94
N SER A 56 -10.97 17.30 13.00
CA SER A 56 -12.32 17.59 13.48
C SER A 56 -13.06 18.53 12.52
N GLY A 57 -14.39 18.46 12.51
CA GLY A 57 -15.22 19.39 11.71
C GLY A 57 -15.36 19.01 10.24
N LEU A 58 -15.19 17.73 9.90
CA LEU A 58 -15.49 17.25 8.55
C LEU A 58 -16.98 17.48 8.20
N PRO A 59 -17.32 18.07 7.03
CA PRO A 59 -18.70 18.31 6.63
C PRO A 59 -19.50 17.00 6.53
N PRO A 60 -20.72 16.91 7.12
CA PRO A 60 -21.46 15.64 7.20
C PRO A 60 -21.93 15.09 5.85
N GLN A 61 -22.03 15.94 4.83
CA GLN A 61 -22.36 15.57 3.45
C GLN A 61 -21.16 15.01 2.65
N THR A 62 -19.98 14.87 3.26
CA THR A 62 -18.78 14.35 2.58
C THR A 62 -19.01 12.93 2.07
N LEU A 63 -18.84 12.72 0.76
CA LEU A 63 -18.85 11.41 0.11
C LEU A 63 -17.44 10.88 -0.15
N THR A 64 -16.46 11.76 -0.33
CA THR A 64 -15.07 11.37 -0.61
C THR A 64 -14.12 12.08 0.34
N LEU A 65 -13.28 11.31 1.04
CA LEU A 65 -12.31 11.84 1.99
C LEU A 65 -10.90 11.35 1.64
N HIS A 66 -10.02 12.30 1.35
CA HIS A 66 -8.61 12.07 1.04
C HIS A 66 -7.75 12.45 2.24
N LEU A 67 -7.16 11.46 2.89
CA LEU A 67 -6.25 11.60 4.04
C LEU A 67 -4.87 11.00 3.75
N GLN A 68 -4.56 10.69 2.49
CA GLN A 68 -3.30 10.09 2.10
C GLN A 68 -2.09 11.01 2.30
N ASP A 69 -0.89 10.40 2.36
CA ASP A 69 0.39 11.10 2.50
C ASP A 69 0.46 11.98 3.78
N ASN A 70 -0.09 11.49 4.88
CA ASN A 70 -0.04 12.13 6.20
C ASN A 70 0.79 11.28 7.19
N GLN A 71 0.72 11.62 8.48
CA GLN A 71 1.48 10.98 9.57
C GLN A 71 0.55 10.37 10.61
N ILE A 72 -0.67 9.97 10.20
CA ILE A 72 -1.66 9.39 11.10
C ILE A 72 -1.17 8.01 11.56
N ARG A 73 -1.12 7.80 12.88
CA ARG A 73 -0.56 6.57 13.48
C ARG A 73 -1.61 5.57 13.94
N GLN A 74 -2.78 6.06 14.32
CA GLN A 74 -3.84 5.25 14.90
C GLN A 74 -5.20 5.77 14.45
N LEU A 75 -6.17 4.87 14.28
CA LEU A 75 -7.57 5.24 14.10
C LEU A 75 -8.35 4.88 15.37
N PRO A 76 -8.89 5.87 16.10
CA PRO A 76 -9.75 5.60 17.26
C PRO A 76 -11.10 5.03 16.83
N ALA A 77 -11.82 4.42 17.77
CA ALA A 77 -13.19 3.96 17.56
C ALA A 77 -14.08 5.13 17.12
N PHE A 78 -15.00 4.89 16.17
CA PHE A 78 -15.91 5.92 15.63
C PHE A 78 -15.20 7.13 15.00
N ALA A 79 -13.96 6.94 14.52
CA ALA A 79 -13.11 7.94 13.89
C ALA A 79 -13.84 8.80 12.83
N PHE A 80 -14.77 8.20 12.08
CA PHE A 80 -15.46 8.84 10.96
C PHE A 80 -16.95 9.07 11.19
N ARG A 81 -17.42 9.04 12.45
CA ARG A 81 -18.85 9.17 12.79
C ARG A 81 -19.51 10.45 12.28
N SER A 82 -18.73 11.52 12.06
CA SER A 82 -19.24 12.81 11.59
C SER A 82 -19.54 12.82 10.08
N VAL A 83 -19.09 11.82 9.32
CA VAL A 83 -19.28 11.71 7.86
C VAL A 83 -20.00 10.40 7.49
N PRO A 84 -21.26 10.20 7.93
CA PRO A 84 -21.96 8.92 7.77
C PRO A 84 -22.26 8.56 6.31
N ARG A 85 -22.21 9.52 5.39
CA ARG A 85 -22.48 9.32 3.94
C ARG A 85 -21.24 8.93 3.14
N LEU A 86 -20.08 8.77 3.79
CA LEU A 86 -18.81 8.54 3.12
C LEU A 86 -18.86 7.27 2.25
N MET A 87 -18.46 7.40 0.99
CA MET A 87 -18.38 6.32 0.00
C MET A 87 -16.94 5.95 -0.32
N THR A 88 -16.02 6.91 -0.31
CA THR A 88 -14.60 6.69 -0.61
C THR A 88 -13.73 7.25 0.51
N LEU A 89 -12.88 6.41 1.09
CA LEU A 89 -11.91 6.78 2.12
C LEU A 89 -10.51 6.36 1.69
N ASN A 90 -9.63 7.34 1.51
CA ASN A 90 -8.23 7.10 1.23
C ASN A 90 -7.35 7.47 2.42
N LEU A 91 -6.73 6.47 3.05
CA LEU A 91 -5.80 6.59 4.17
C LEU A 91 -4.39 6.10 3.78
N SER A 92 -4.09 6.02 2.48
CA SER A 92 -2.83 5.46 2.02
C SER A 92 -1.62 6.28 2.45
N ASN A 93 -0.46 5.61 2.53
CA ASN A 93 0.82 6.25 2.85
C ASN A 93 0.83 7.03 4.18
N ASN A 94 0.09 6.57 5.18
CA ASN A 94 0.16 7.05 6.56
C ASN A 94 1.15 6.21 7.38
N SER A 95 1.06 6.24 8.72
CA SER A 95 1.86 5.39 9.60
C SER A 95 0.96 4.56 10.51
N LEU A 96 -0.20 4.13 9.99
CA LEU A 96 -1.19 3.41 10.78
C LEU A 96 -0.61 2.06 11.22
N SER A 97 -0.44 1.90 12.53
CA SER A 97 0.02 0.65 13.15
C SER A 97 -1.10 -0.07 13.90
N THR A 98 -2.11 0.68 14.37
CA THR A 98 -3.25 0.15 15.11
C THR A 98 -4.56 0.76 14.62
N LEU A 99 -5.58 -0.08 14.51
CA LEU A 99 -6.95 0.29 14.20
C LEU A 99 -7.80 -0.16 15.39
N ALA A 100 -8.41 0.77 16.10
CA ALA A 100 -9.23 0.41 17.26
C ALA A 100 -10.46 -0.40 16.82
N PRO A 101 -10.99 -1.28 17.69
CA PRO A 101 -12.28 -1.91 17.46
C PRO A 101 -13.35 -0.86 17.14
N GLY A 102 -14.03 -1.05 16.02
CA GLY A 102 -15.04 -0.11 15.54
C GLY A 102 -14.52 1.23 15.01
N ALA A 103 -13.25 1.31 14.59
CA ALA A 103 -12.71 2.49 13.89
C ALA A 103 -13.58 2.93 12.69
N PHE A 104 -14.20 1.96 11.99
CA PHE A 104 -15.05 2.19 10.83
C PHE A 104 -16.56 2.17 11.14
N HIS A 105 -16.96 2.19 12.41
CA HIS A 105 -18.38 2.25 12.79
C HIS A 105 -19.05 3.51 12.23
N GLY A 106 -20.25 3.33 11.67
CA GLY A 106 -21.06 4.40 11.07
C GLY A 106 -20.84 4.59 9.56
N LEU A 107 -19.91 3.86 8.93
CA LEU A 107 -19.60 3.98 7.51
C LEU A 107 -20.39 2.98 6.63
N GLN A 108 -21.71 2.95 6.77
CA GLN A 108 -22.58 1.97 6.13
C GLN A 108 -22.61 2.07 4.59
N HIS A 109 -22.25 3.23 4.04
CA HIS A 109 -22.25 3.51 2.61
C HIS A 109 -20.86 3.41 1.96
N LEU A 110 -19.83 3.04 2.73
CA LEU A 110 -18.46 2.99 2.22
C LEU A 110 -18.33 1.90 1.15
N GLN A 111 -17.78 2.28 0.01
CA GLN A 111 -17.56 1.41 -1.15
C GLN A 111 -16.08 1.17 -1.39
N VAL A 112 -15.23 2.18 -1.16
CA VAL A 112 -13.79 2.10 -1.42
C VAL A 112 -13.02 2.47 -0.16
N LEU A 113 -12.21 1.53 0.33
CA LEU A 113 -11.31 1.74 1.45
C LEU A 113 -9.87 1.42 1.03
N ASN A 114 -9.03 2.45 1.00
CA ASN A 114 -7.61 2.33 0.71
C ASN A 114 -6.78 2.54 1.98
N LEU A 115 -6.12 1.49 2.44
CA LEU A 115 -5.23 1.45 3.60
C LEU A 115 -3.78 1.12 3.20
N THR A 116 -3.43 1.28 1.93
CA THR A 116 -2.11 0.89 1.40
C THR A 116 -0.97 1.68 2.02
N GLN A 117 0.24 1.10 2.03
CA GLN A 117 1.46 1.77 2.48
C GLN A 117 1.37 2.31 3.92
N ASN A 118 0.78 1.51 4.81
CA ASN A 118 0.76 1.75 6.25
C ASN A 118 1.69 0.76 6.96
N SER A 119 1.52 0.56 8.26
CA SER A 119 2.35 -0.33 9.08
C SER A 119 1.48 -1.29 9.89
N LEU A 120 0.36 -1.72 9.32
CA LEU A 120 -0.56 -2.66 9.97
C LEU A 120 0.08 -4.05 10.04
N CYS A 121 0.11 -4.65 11.23
CA CYS A 121 0.68 -5.98 11.48
C CYS A 121 -0.38 -7.05 11.70
N SER A 122 -1.52 -6.68 12.27
CA SER A 122 -2.67 -7.55 12.51
C SER A 122 -3.96 -6.75 12.36
N LEU A 123 -5.05 -7.45 12.11
CA LEU A 123 -6.39 -6.90 12.06
C LEU A 123 -7.26 -7.67 13.05
N GLU A 124 -8.13 -6.96 13.75
CA GLU A 124 -9.09 -7.59 14.65
C GLU A 124 -10.21 -8.30 13.87
N ASN A 125 -10.78 -9.34 14.48
CA ASN A 125 -11.98 -9.97 13.96
C ASN A 125 -13.11 -8.95 13.85
N GLY A 126 -13.79 -8.99 12.72
CA GLY A 126 -14.94 -8.15 12.42
C GLY A 126 -14.66 -6.66 12.27
N LEU A 127 -13.40 -6.26 12.10
CA LEU A 127 -13.01 -4.86 11.87
C LEU A 127 -13.79 -4.20 10.73
N PHE A 128 -14.16 -4.96 9.69
CA PHE A 128 -14.91 -4.47 8.53
C PHE A 128 -16.38 -4.92 8.48
N HIS A 129 -16.92 -5.53 9.55
CA HIS A 129 -18.38 -5.80 9.67
C HIS A 129 -19.26 -4.56 9.43
N PRO A 130 -18.88 -3.34 9.85
CA PRO A 130 -19.69 -2.13 9.65
C PRO A 130 -19.76 -1.64 8.19
N LEU A 131 -19.11 -2.33 7.25
CA LEU A 131 -18.92 -1.90 5.85
C LEU A 131 -19.65 -2.83 4.85
N PRO A 132 -21.00 -2.95 4.91
CA PRO A 132 -21.73 -3.92 4.09
C PRO A 132 -21.75 -3.59 2.59
N GLN A 133 -21.46 -2.33 2.21
CA GLN A 133 -21.47 -1.86 0.83
C GLN A 133 -20.08 -1.84 0.18
N LEU A 134 -19.08 -2.41 0.84
CA LEU A 134 -17.69 -2.35 0.39
C LEU A 134 -17.53 -3.08 -0.96
N ARG A 135 -16.90 -2.40 -1.91
CA ARG A 135 -16.62 -2.88 -3.28
C ARG A 135 -15.13 -3.09 -3.50
N GLU A 136 -14.31 -2.27 -2.86
CA GLU A 136 -12.86 -2.31 -2.98
C GLU A 136 -12.21 -2.14 -1.62
N LEU A 137 -11.38 -3.11 -1.24
CA LEU A 137 -10.56 -3.08 -0.04
C LEU A 137 -9.10 -3.34 -0.42
N ASP A 138 -8.27 -2.34 -0.20
CA ASP A 138 -6.83 -2.43 -0.46
C ASP A 138 -6.03 -2.26 0.83
N LEU A 139 -5.43 -3.37 1.28
CA LEU A 139 -4.55 -3.51 2.44
C LEU A 139 -3.09 -3.75 2.02
N SER A 140 -2.77 -3.57 0.74
CA SER A 140 -1.44 -3.84 0.19
C SER A 140 -0.34 -3.00 0.84
N TRP A 141 0.90 -3.46 0.79
CA TRP A 141 2.05 -2.71 1.32
C TRP A 141 1.90 -2.38 2.82
N ASN A 142 1.46 -3.36 3.60
CA ASN A 142 1.47 -3.33 5.05
C ASN A 142 2.43 -4.41 5.56
N ASN A 143 2.31 -4.80 6.83
CA ASN A 143 3.13 -5.84 7.44
C ASN A 143 2.26 -6.96 8.03
N ILE A 144 1.10 -7.22 7.42
CA ILE A 144 0.09 -8.14 7.93
C ILE A 144 0.60 -9.58 7.81
N SER A 145 0.73 -10.28 8.92
CA SER A 145 1.21 -11.68 8.96
C SER A 145 0.07 -12.70 8.87
N HIS A 146 -1.12 -12.34 9.35
CA HIS A 146 -2.31 -13.19 9.30
C HIS A 146 -3.57 -12.36 9.14
N LEU A 147 -4.57 -12.92 8.45
CA LEU A 147 -5.92 -12.35 8.38
C LEU A 147 -6.89 -13.21 9.21
N PRO A 148 -7.78 -12.59 9.99
CA PRO A 148 -8.93 -13.26 10.59
C PRO A 148 -9.79 -13.99 9.56
N THR A 149 -10.35 -15.13 9.94
CA THR A 149 -11.37 -15.84 9.14
C THR A 149 -12.66 -15.02 9.02
N ALA A 150 -13.06 -14.40 10.13
CA ALA A 150 -14.19 -13.48 10.22
C ALA A 150 -13.69 -12.02 10.22
N LEU A 151 -13.19 -11.55 9.08
CA LEU A 151 -12.72 -10.17 8.93
C LEU A 151 -13.87 -9.19 8.57
N GLY A 152 -14.86 -9.71 7.86
CA GLY A 152 -16.08 -9.07 7.39
C GLY A 152 -17.28 -9.98 7.60
N GLU A 153 -18.48 -9.40 7.64
CA GLU A 153 -19.69 -10.14 7.24
C GLU A 153 -19.54 -10.52 5.74
N PRO A 154 -20.31 -11.50 5.22
CA PRO A 154 -20.25 -11.85 3.81
C PRO A 154 -20.34 -10.59 2.93
N TRP A 155 -19.26 -10.26 2.24
CA TRP A 155 -19.20 -9.06 1.40
C TRP A 155 -19.82 -9.36 0.04
N GLU A 156 -21.13 -9.15 -0.06
CA GLU A 156 -21.89 -9.43 -1.28
C GLU A 156 -21.42 -8.60 -2.48
N ASN A 157 -20.93 -7.38 -2.21
CA ASN A 157 -20.57 -6.40 -3.23
C ASN A 157 -19.06 -6.25 -3.48
N LEU A 158 -18.21 -6.97 -2.73
CA LEU A 158 -16.76 -6.81 -2.84
C LEU A 158 -16.27 -7.39 -4.16
N THR A 159 -15.61 -6.55 -4.96
CA THR A 159 -15.08 -6.90 -6.28
C THR A 159 -13.56 -6.91 -6.33
N VAL A 160 -12.91 -6.09 -5.50
CA VAL A 160 -11.45 -5.99 -5.41
C VAL A 160 -11.03 -6.23 -3.97
N PHE A 161 -10.19 -7.25 -3.77
CA PHE A 161 -9.52 -7.49 -2.50
C PHE A 161 -8.01 -7.59 -2.74
N ALA A 162 -7.25 -6.71 -2.10
CA ALA A 162 -5.82 -6.61 -2.33
C ALA A 162 -5.04 -6.65 -1.01
N VAL A 163 -4.15 -7.62 -0.89
CA VAL A 163 -3.27 -7.85 0.26
C VAL A 163 -1.83 -8.15 -0.18
N GLN A 164 -1.48 -7.84 -1.42
CA GLN A 164 -0.12 -7.99 -1.94
C GLN A 164 0.89 -7.19 -1.09
N GLN A 165 2.14 -7.61 -1.09
CA GLN A 165 3.21 -6.93 -0.35
C GLN A 165 2.94 -6.86 1.17
N ASN A 166 2.49 -7.96 1.75
CA ASN A 166 2.34 -8.15 3.20
C ASN A 166 3.29 -9.27 3.67
N GLN A 167 3.04 -9.87 4.83
CA GLN A 167 3.83 -10.98 5.40
C GLN A 167 2.97 -12.25 5.56
N LEU A 168 1.93 -12.40 4.74
CA LEU A 168 0.99 -13.51 4.84
C LEU A 168 1.67 -14.82 4.51
N GLN A 169 1.45 -15.81 5.36
CA GLN A 169 1.97 -17.17 5.17
C GLN A 169 0.90 -18.12 4.66
N GLN A 170 -0.35 -17.85 5.01
CA GLN A 170 -1.52 -18.62 4.62
C GLN A 170 -2.74 -17.72 4.51
N LEU A 171 -3.76 -18.21 3.80
CA LEU A 171 -5.05 -17.54 3.67
C LEU A 171 -6.15 -18.58 3.81
N ASP A 172 -6.99 -18.40 4.82
CA ASP A 172 -8.05 -19.34 5.12
C ASP A 172 -9.13 -19.33 4.03
N ARG A 173 -9.61 -20.52 3.67
CA ARG A 173 -10.67 -20.70 2.68
C ARG A 173 -11.98 -20.04 3.10
N THR A 174 -12.29 -20.03 4.40
CA THR A 174 -13.52 -19.41 4.94
C THR A 174 -13.58 -17.91 4.64
N LEU A 175 -12.45 -17.20 4.74
CA LEU A 175 -12.36 -15.78 4.36
C LEU A 175 -12.55 -15.58 2.85
N LEU A 176 -12.07 -16.51 2.02
CA LEU A 176 -12.28 -16.44 0.57
C LEU A 176 -13.75 -16.70 0.20
N GLU A 177 -14.42 -17.56 0.94
CA GLU A 177 -15.85 -17.87 0.73
C GLU A 177 -16.77 -16.74 1.21
N SER A 178 -16.31 -15.87 2.12
CA SER A 178 -17.08 -14.69 2.55
C SER A 178 -17.14 -13.56 1.50
N MET A 179 -16.37 -13.64 0.41
CA MET A 179 -16.40 -12.67 -0.70
C MET A 179 -16.81 -13.33 -2.04
N PRO A 180 -18.08 -13.74 -2.19
CA PRO A 180 -18.54 -14.47 -3.38
C PRO A 180 -18.50 -13.65 -4.67
N GLY A 181 -18.53 -12.31 -4.58
CA GLY A 181 -18.54 -11.38 -5.70
C GLY A 181 -17.17 -10.93 -6.21
N VAL A 182 -16.07 -11.39 -5.58
CA VAL A 182 -14.72 -10.92 -5.90
C VAL A 182 -14.36 -11.22 -7.35
N LYS A 183 -13.69 -10.26 -8.01
CA LYS A 183 -13.27 -10.34 -9.42
C LYS A 183 -11.77 -10.16 -9.58
N LEU A 184 -11.16 -9.36 -8.69
CA LEU A 184 -9.73 -9.09 -8.66
C LEU A 184 -9.18 -9.39 -7.27
N LEU A 185 -8.20 -10.29 -7.20
CA LEU A 185 -7.58 -10.73 -5.96
C LEU A 185 -6.06 -10.59 -6.06
N LEU A 186 -5.48 -9.64 -5.32
CA LEU A 186 -4.04 -9.36 -5.35
C LEU A 186 -3.34 -9.93 -4.12
N LEU A 187 -2.51 -10.96 -4.31
CA LEU A 187 -1.88 -11.79 -3.28
C LEU A 187 -0.35 -11.84 -3.38
N LYS A 188 0.24 -11.33 -4.46
CA LYS A 188 1.68 -11.46 -4.71
C LYS A 188 2.54 -10.84 -3.59
N ASP A 189 3.83 -11.16 -3.59
CA ASP A 189 4.82 -10.59 -2.66
C ASP A 189 4.43 -10.77 -1.18
N ASN A 190 4.05 -11.99 -0.81
CA ASN A 190 3.81 -12.44 0.57
C ASN A 190 4.71 -13.64 0.89
N LEU A 191 4.72 -14.10 2.13
CA LEU A 191 5.56 -15.20 2.61
C LEU A 191 4.85 -16.56 2.53
N TRP A 192 4.18 -16.85 1.41
CA TRP A 192 3.30 -18.01 1.25
C TRP A 192 4.01 -19.33 1.57
N GLN A 193 3.52 -20.04 2.59
CA GLN A 193 3.96 -21.38 2.92
C GLN A 193 3.12 -22.39 2.16
N CYS A 194 3.62 -22.87 1.03
CA CYS A 194 2.93 -23.84 0.19
C CYS A 194 3.05 -25.24 0.80
N ASN A 195 2.33 -25.47 1.88
CA ASN A 195 2.19 -26.77 2.54
C ASN A 195 0.70 -27.18 2.54
N CYS A 196 0.39 -28.24 3.27
CA CYS A 196 -0.97 -28.79 3.37
C CYS A 196 -2.04 -27.76 3.78
N HIS A 197 -1.72 -26.72 4.56
CA HIS A 197 -2.67 -25.69 5.00
C HIS A 197 -3.03 -24.71 3.86
N LEU A 198 -2.13 -24.52 2.88
CA LEU A 198 -2.37 -23.62 1.73
C LEU A 198 -3.14 -24.31 0.59
N LEU A 199 -3.37 -25.62 0.68
CA LEU A 199 -4.11 -26.39 -0.32
C LEU A 199 -5.53 -25.83 -0.52
N GLY A 200 -6.17 -25.33 0.54
CA GLY A 200 -7.49 -24.69 0.47
C GLY A 200 -7.50 -23.46 -0.44
N LEU A 201 -6.50 -22.58 -0.30
CA LEU A 201 -6.32 -21.41 -1.15
C LEU A 201 -6.08 -21.83 -2.61
N LYS A 202 -5.21 -22.83 -2.83
CA LYS A 202 -4.91 -23.34 -4.17
C LYS A 202 -6.18 -23.77 -4.91
N LEU A 203 -6.94 -24.71 -4.32
CA LEU A 203 -8.15 -25.25 -4.93
C LEU A 203 -9.21 -24.15 -5.17
N TRP A 204 -9.29 -23.17 -4.26
CA TRP A 204 -10.16 -22.03 -4.42
C TRP A 204 -9.73 -21.15 -5.61
N LEU A 205 -8.42 -20.87 -5.75
CA LEU A 205 -7.88 -20.05 -6.83
C LEU A 205 -8.06 -20.68 -8.20
N GLU A 206 -7.88 -22.00 -8.33
CA GLU A 206 -8.15 -22.73 -9.58
C GLU A 206 -9.59 -22.51 -10.05
N LYS A 207 -10.56 -22.64 -9.13
CA LYS A 207 -11.98 -22.39 -9.40
C LYS A 207 -12.26 -20.91 -9.70
N PHE A 208 -11.63 -20.00 -8.98
CA PHE A 208 -11.78 -18.56 -9.14
C PHE A 208 -11.30 -18.10 -10.52
N VAL A 209 -10.11 -18.53 -10.94
CA VAL A 209 -9.54 -18.23 -12.26
C VAL A 209 -10.38 -18.86 -13.37
N TYR A 210 -10.83 -20.11 -13.20
CA TYR A 210 -11.73 -20.77 -14.16
C TYR A 210 -13.02 -19.97 -14.39
N LYS A 211 -13.57 -19.33 -13.35
CA LYS A 211 -14.76 -18.47 -13.45
C LYS A 211 -14.48 -17.06 -14.03
N GLY A 212 -13.25 -16.78 -14.46
CA GLY A 212 -12.85 -15.48 -15.03
C GLY A 212 -12.32 -14.46 -14.00
N GLY A 213 -12.09 -14.89 -12.76
CA GLY A 213 -11.40 -14.09 -11.75
C GLY A 213 -9.95 -13.79 -12.13
N ARG A 214 -9.44 -12.63 -11.73
CA ARG A 214 -8.05 -12.21 -11.99
C ARG A 214 -7.26 -12.18 -10.69
N THR A 215 -6.06 -12.73 -10.73
CA THR A 215 -5.09 -12.65 -9.64
C THR A 215 -3.71 -12.35 -10.20
N ASP A 216 -2.88 -11.69 -9.40
CA ASP A 216 -1.48 -11.42 -9.70
C ASP A 216 -0.53 -12.58 -9.36
N GLY A 217 -1.09 -13.69 -8.88
CA GLY A 217 -0.38 -14.94 -8.62
C GLY A 217 0.12 -15.06 -7.19
N VAL A 218 0.34 -16.30 -6.77
CA VAL A 218 0.84 -16.66 -5.44
C VAL A 218 2.16 -17.38 -5.64
N ILE A 219 3.27 -16.75 -5.26
CA ILE A 219 4.60 -17.34 -5.36
C ILE A 219 4.98 -17.92 -3.99
N CYS A 220 5.33 -19.20 -3.97
CA CYS A 220 5.68 -19.91 -2.75
C CYS A 220 7.01 -19.39 -2.19
N ALA A 221 7.02 -19.00 -0.91
CA ALA A 221 8.22 -18.63 -0.18
C ALA A 221 8.88 -19.85 0.49
N SER A 222 8.07 -20.85 0.84
CA SER A 222 8.49 -22.13 1.40
C SER A 222 7.49 -23.23 1.02
N PRO A 223 7.82 -24.53 1.17
CA PRO A 223 9.14 -25.10 1.51
C PRO A 223 10.18 -24.87 0.39
N ASP A 224 11.45 -25.15 0.66
CA ASP A 224 12.55 -24.97 -0.31
C ASP A 224 12.31 -25.72 -1.64
N THR A 225 11.58 -26.84 -1.61
CA THR A 225 11.22 -27.61 -2.82
C THR A 225 10.37 -26.83 -3.81
N TRP A 226 9.55 -25.89 -3.33
CA TRP A 226 8.63 -25.10 -4.15
C TRP A 226 8.93 -23.60 -4.09
N LYS A 227 10.03 -23.20 -3.47
CA LYS A 227 10.39 -21.80 -3.32
C LYS A 227 10.58 -21.14 -4.69
N GLY A 228 9.85 -20.05 -4.92
CA GLY A 228 9.83 -19.33 -6.21
C GLY A 228 8.84 -19.88 -7.24
N GLU A 229 8.21 -21.03 -6.98
CA GLU A 229 7.18 -21.59 -7.86
C GLU A 229 5.83 -20.90 -7.66
N ASN A 230 5.03 -20.88 -8.71
CA ASN A 230 3.66 -20.39 -8.65
C ASN A 230 2.75 -21.47 -8.06
N LEU A 231 1.92 -21.13 -7.07
CA LEU A 231 1.01 -22.05 -6.40
C LEU A 231 0.14 -22.88 -7.37
N LEU A 232 -0.32 -22.26 -8.46
CA LEU A 232 -1.20 -22.89 -9.44
C LEU A 232 -0.48 -23.88 -10.37
N THR A 233 0.86 -23.87 -10.44
CA THR A 233 1.62 -24.82 -11.27
C THR A 233 1.94 -26.12 -10.54
N ILE A 234 1.93 -26.11 -9.21
CA ILE A 234 2.23 -27.27 -8.36
C ILE A 234 1.02 -28.21 -8.37
N PRO A 235 1.12 -29.49 -8.78
CA PRO A 235 0.01 -30.45 -8.70
C PRO A 235 -0.48 -30.70 -7.27
N HIS A 236 -1.76 -31.01 -7.07
CA HIS A 236 -2.34 -31.12 -5.71
C HIS A 236 -1.98 -32.44 -5.03
N GLU A 237 -1.68 -33.45 -5.82
CA GLU A 237 -1.24 -34.79 -5.42
C GLU A 237 0.12 -34.78 -4.72
N LEU A 238 0.91 -33.72 -4.90
CA LEU A 238 2.20 -33.55 -4.24
C LEU A 238 2.08 -32.97 -2.82
N TYR A 239 0.89 -32.52 -2.41
CA TYR A 239 0.66 -32.02 -1.07
C TYR A 239 0.48 -33.20 -0.11
N ALA A 240 1.40 -33.32 0.86
CA ALA A 240 1.24 -34.26 1.95
C ALA A 240 0.04 -33.87 2.84
N PRO A 241 -0.65 -34.83 3.47
CA PRO A 241 -1.64 -34.53 4.50
C PRO A 241 -1.00 -33.75 5.66
N CYS A 242 -1.74 -32.81 6.26
CA CYS A 242 -1.29 -32.17 7.48
C CYS A 242 -1.19 -33.22 8.60
N PRO A 243 -0.08 -33.24 9.38
CA PRO A 243 -0.04 -34.03 10.60
C PRO A 243 -1.23 -33.66 11.49
N SER A 244 -2.08 -34.62 11.85
CA SER A 244 -3.08 -34.38 12.88
C SER A 244 -2.35 -34.05 14.18
N ALA A 245 -2.73 -32.93 14.81
CA ALA A 245 -2.23 -32.57 16.14
C ALA A 245 -2.39 -33.79 17.07
N PRO A 246 -1.38 -34.14 17.89
CA PRO A 246 -1.52 -35.21 18.86
C PRO A 246 -2.73 -34.93 19.73
N LEU A 247 -3.70 -35.85 19.75
CA LEU A 247 -4.74 -35.86 20.77
C LEU A 247 -4.04 -36.00 22.13
N ASP A 248 -4.15 -34.98 22.98
CA ASP A 248 -3.73 -35.08 24.37
C ASP A 248 -4.35 -36.33 25.00
N PRO A 249 -3.57 -37.20 25.67
CA PRO A 249 -4.13 -38.34 26.38
C PRO A 249 -4.99 -37.83 27.53
N VAL A 250 -6.28 -38.16 27.48
CA VAL A 250 -7.26 -37.99 28.56
C VAL A 250 -6.67 -38.54 29.86
N PRO A 251 -6.60 -37.77 30.97
CA PRO A 251 -6.15 -38.31 32.24
C PRO A 251 -7.25 -39.23 32.78
N THR A 252 -6.99 -40.53 32.79
CA THR A 252 -7.78 -41.51 33.54
C THR A 252 -7.56 -41.30 35.04
N GLN A 253 -8.48 -40.59 35.69
CA GLN A 253 -8.50 -40.48 37.15
C GLN A 253 -8.91 -41.82 37.76
N ALA A 254 -7.94 -42.50 38.37
CA ALA A 254 -8.16 -43.61 39.27
C ALA A 254 -8.90 -43.13 40.53
N ARG A 255 -9.91 -43.90 40.88
CA ARG A 255 -10.83 -43.79 42.02
C ARG A 255 -10.08 -43.97 43.35
N GLN A 256 -10.35 -43.13 44.36
CA GLN A 256 -10.69 -43.59 45.72
C GLN A 256 -11.36 -42.48 46.56
N PRO A 257 -12.22 -42.84 47.55
CA PRO A 257 -13.23 -41.95 48.15
C PRO A 257 -12.84 -41.45 49.54
N GLY A 258 -13.32 -40.27 49.94
CA GLY A 258 -13.34 -39.91 51.36
C GLY A 258 -13.58 -38.43 51.69
N SER A 259 -14.67 -38.21 52.44
CA SER A 259 -14.89 -37.13 53.40
C SER A 259 -15.44 -35.78 52.94
N THR A 260 -16.68 -35.58 53.37
CA THR A 260 -17.49 -34.36 53.50
C THR A 260 -16.79 -33.24 54.27
N HIS A 261 -16.98 -31.97 53.84
CA HIS A 261 -17.59 -30.90 54.65
C HIS A 261 -17.94 -29.70 53.77
N SER A 262 -19.16 -29.21 53.92
CA SER A 262 -19.74 -28.06 53.23
C SER A 262 -19.47 -26.78 54.03
N ALA A 263 -18.98 -25.73 53.38
CA ALA A 263 -19.13 -24.35 53.83
C ALA A 263 -19.01 -23.39 52.63
N ALA A 264 -20.09 -22.67 52.36
CA ALA A 264 -20.19 -21.65 51.31
C ALA A 264 -19.57 -20.32 51.77
N VAL A 265 -18.62 -19.76 51.01
CA VAL A 265 -18.26 -18.33 51.04
C VAL A 265 -17.78 -17.91 49.63
N ARG A 266 -18.36 -16.78 49.18
CA ARG A 266 -18.13 -15.85 48.04
C ARG A 266 -16.95 -16.03 47.05
N PRO A 267 -17.12 -15.55 45.79
CA PRO A 267 -16.14 -15.70 44.72
C PRO A 267 -15.00 -14.67 44.83
N PRO A 268 -13.74 -15.06 44.57
CA PRO A 268 -12.67 -14.11 44.30
C PRO A 268 -12.49 -13.90 42.78
N GLU A 269 -12.42 -12.61 42.45
CA GLU A 269 -11.75 -11.94 41.33
C GLU A 269 -10.98 -12.82 40.32
N ASN A 270 -11.44 -12.76 39.07
CA ASN A 270 -10.70 -13.18 37.89
C ASN A 270 -9.87 -11.99 37.38
N HIS A 271 -8.55 -12.14 37.33
CA HIS A 271 -7.65 -11.67 36.26
C HIS A 271 -6.25 -12.29 36.49
N PRO A 272 -5.42 -12.53 35.45
CA PRO A 272 -5.71 -12.80 34.04
C PRO A 272 -4.96 -14.05 33.52
N ALA A 273 -5.49 -14.72 32.49
CA ALA A 273 -4.73 -15.67 31.69
C ALA A 273 -4.95 -15.31 30.22
N GLY A 274 -3.92 -14.75 29.60
CA GLY A 274 -3.99 -14.23 28.24
C GLY A 274 -2.78 -13.38 27.90
N GLU A 275 -1.57 -13.87 28.15
CA GLU A 275 -0.39 -13.39 27.41
C GLU A 275 -0.49 -13.99 26.00
N GLN A 276 -1.22 -13.28 25.13
CA GLN A 276 -0.96 -13.36 23.71
C GLN A 276 0.42 -12.75 23.50
N ASP A 277 1.36 -13.62 23.12
CA ASP A 277 2.69 -13.27 22.68
C ASP A 277 2.58 -12.21 21.59
N HIS A 278 2.79 -10.95 21.99
CA HIS A 278 2.94 -9.83 21.09
C HIS A 278 4.25 -10.07 20.32
N SER A 279 4.12 -10.82 19.23
CA SER A 279 5.13 -10.84 18.18
C SER A 279 5.41 -9.39 17.82
N GLU A 280 6.60 -8.93 18.22
CA GLU A 280 7.10 -7.58 17.95
C GLU A 280 6.84 -7.27 16.48
N CYS A 281 5.93 -6.32 16.25
CA CYS A 281 5.65 -5.77 14.93
C CYS A 281 6.94 -5.07 14.48
N GLY A 282 7.82 -5.83 13.82
CA GLY A 282 9.02 -5.30 13.18
C GLY A 282 8.56 -4.34 12.10
N LEU A 283 8.56 -3.04 12.42
CA LEU A 283 8.21 -2.00 11.48
C LEU A 283 9.16 -2.12 10.28
N LYS A 284 8.66 -2.61 9.15
CA LYS A 284 9.37 -2.49 7.89
C LYS A 284 9.67 -1.00 7.72
N PRO A 285 10.94 -0.57 7.70
CA PRO A 285 11.24 0.84 7.52
C PRO A 285 10.56 1.25 6.22
N LYS A 286 9.62 2.20 6.35
CA LYS A 286 8.94 2.82 5.22
C LYS A 286 10.02 3.09 4.18
N PRO A 287 9.87 2.69 2.90
CA PRO A 287 10.76 3.19 1.88
C PRO A 287 10.61 4.70 1.95
N ARG A 288 11.56 5.35 2.64
CA ARG A 288 11.76 6.77 2.49
C ARG A 288 11.90 6.91 0.98
N PRO A 289 11.30 7.93 0.34
CA PRO A 289 11.84 8.41 -0.91
C PRO A 289 13.22 9.02 -0.61
N ALA A 290 14.16 8.20 -0.12
CA ALA A 290 15.55 8.42 -0.29
C ALA A 290 15.70 8.43 -1.80
N ASN A 291 16.02 9.61 -2.30
CA ASN A 291 16.72 9.82 -3.55
C ASN A 291 15.92 10.43 -4.70
N LEU A 292 14.85 11.22 -4.48
CA LEU A 292 14.56 12.23 -5.51
C LEU A 292 15.73 13.22 -5.61
N ARG A 293 16.32 13.61 -4.47
CA ARG A 293 17.51 14.48 -4.46
C ARG A 293 18.76 13.79 -5.02
N HIS A 294 19.00 12.52 -4.68
CA HIS A 294 20.16 11.80 -5.22
C HIS A 294 19.96 11.34 -6.68
N ALA A 295 18.73 11.02 -7.12
CA ALA A 295 18.43 10.72 -8.52
C ALA A 295 18.50 11.97 -9.41
N VAL A 296 18.01 13.11 -8.91
CA VAL A 296 18.19 14.40 -9.61
C VAL A 296 19.68 14.77 -9.65
N ALA A 297 20.42 14.58 -8.56
CA ALA A 297 21.86 14.81 -8.55
C ALA A 297 22.61 13.89 -9.52
N THR A 298 22.30 12.60 -9.58
CA THR A 298 22.95 11.69 -10.54
C THR A 298 22.59 12.02 -11.98
N VAL A 299 21.34 12.41 -12.29
CA VAL A 299 20.96 12.84 -13.65
C VAL A 299 21.67 14.14 -14.05
N ILE A 300 21.80 15.11 -13.14
CA ILE A 300 22.54 16.35 -13.41
C ILE A 300 24.02 16.05 -13.61
N ILE A 301 24.64 15.23 -12.76
CA ILE A 301 26.06 14.88 -12.86
C ILE A 301 26.32 14.11 -14.16
N THR A 302 25.50 13.11 -14.52
CA THR A 302 25.68 12.36 -15.77
C THR A 302 25.45 13.25 -16.99
N GLY A 303 24.48 14.18 -16.94
CA GLY A 303 24.27 15.18 -17.99
C GLY A 303 25.47 16.10 -18.19
N VAL A 304 26.06 16.62 -17.10
CA VAL A 304 27.25 17.49 -17.15
C VAL A 304 28.46 16.73 -17.68
N VAL A 305 28.71 15.51 -17.19
CA VAL A 305 29.84 14.68 -17.65
C VAL A 305 29.69 14.34 -19.13
N CYS A 306 28.49 13.94 -19.57
CA CYS A 306 28.21 13.67 -20.98
C CYS A 306 28.42 14.93 -21.85
N GLY A 307 27.97 16.09 -21.38
CA GLY A 307 28.18 17.37 -22.06
C GLY A 307 29.65 17.74 -22.22
N ILE A 308 30.46 17.57 -21.16
CA ILE A 308 31.91 17.84 -21.21
C ILE A 308 32.60 16.90 -22.20
N VAL A 309 32.28 15.61 -22.18
CA VAL A 309 32.86 14.62 -23.10
C VAL A 309 32.51 14.95 -24.56
N CYS A 310 31.25 15.30 -24.83
CA CYS A 310 30.83 15.74 -26.16
C CYS A 310 31.57 17.01 -26.62
N LEU A 311 31.74 17.99 -25.73
CA LEU A 311 32.49 19.21 -26.04
C LEU A 311 33.97 18.90 -26.33
N MET A 312 34.60 18.04 -25.53
CA MET A 312 35.99 17.63 -25.75
C MET A 312 36.17 16.92 -27.10
N MET A 313 35.22 16.06 -27.49
CA MET A 313 35.23 15.40 -28.79
C MET A 313 35.09 16.41 -29.95
N LEU A 314 34.22 17.40 -29.83
CA LEU A 314 34.10 18.47 -30.83
C LEU A 314 35.37 19.31 -30.94
N VAL A 315 36.01 19.64 -29.82
CA VAL A 315 37.29 20.37 -29.84
C VAL A 315 38.37 19.52 -30.50
N ALA A 316 38.43 18.23 -30.21
CA ALA A 316 39.40 17.32 -30.82
C ALA A 316 39.19 17.17 -32.33
N THR A 317 37.94 17.11 -32.81
CA THR A 317 37.65 17.06 -34.25
C THR A 317 38.02 18.37 -34.94
N ILE A 318 37.68 19.52 -34.34
CA ILE A 318 38.09 20.84 -34.87
C ILE A 318 39.63 20.95 -34.92
N TYR A 319 40.31 20.53 -33.85
CA TYR A 319 41.77 20.54 -33.80
C TYR A 319 42.38 19.59 -34.84
N GLY A 320 41.82 18.40 -35.01
CA GLY A 320 42.23 17.44 -36.05
C GLY A 320 42.03 17.99 -37.47
N CYS A 321 40.88 18.60 -37.75
CA CYS A 321 40.58 19.21 -39.05
C CYS A 321 41.50 20.40 -39.35
N THR A 322 41.75 21.27 -38.37
CA THR A 322 42.67 22.41 -38.53
C THR A 322 44.11 21.94 -38.73
N TYR A 323 44.57 20.94 -37.97
CA TYR A 323 45.89 20.35 -38.14
C TYR A 323 46.06 19.71 -39.53
N ALA A 324 45.07 18.95 -40.00
CA ALA A 324 45.06 18.37 -41.33
C ALA A 324 45.10 19.44 -42.42
N ALA A 325 44.32 20.53 -42.28
CA ALA A 325 44.31 21.64 -43.22
C ALA A 325 45.67 22.36 -43.30
N ILE A 326 46.30 22.63 -42.14
CA ILE A 326 47.63 23.24 -42.08
C ILE A 326 48.67 22.31 -42.73
N THR A 327 48.65 21.02 -42.42
CA THR A 327 49.59 20.04 -42.98
C THR A 327 49.44 19.91 -44.50
N ALA A 328 48.21 20.00 -45.02
CA ALA A 328 47.95 20.01 -46.45
C ALA A 328 48.52 21.27 -47.14
N GLN A 329 48.46 22.44 -46.49
CA GLN A 329 49.06 23.67 -47.03
C GLN A 329 50.59 23.62 -47.09
N TYR A 330 51.26 22.96 -46.13
CA TYR A 330 52.72 22.78 -46.16
C TYR A 330 53.18 21.77 -47.22
N ARG A 331 52.37 20.75 -47.53
CA ARG A 331 52.63 19.83 -48.66
C ARG A 331 52.35 20.44 -50.05
N GLY A 332 51.65 21.59 -50.09
CA GLY A 332 51.29 22.29 -51.33
C GLY A 332 52.24 23.41 -51.77
N ARG A 333 53.34 23.68 -51.05
CA ARG A 333 54.36 24.65 -51.51
C ARG A 333 55.46 23.94 -52.32
N PRO A 334 55.62 24.25 -53.62
CA PRO A 334 56.71 23.71 -54.41
C PRO A 334 58.04 24.35 -53.96
N PHE A 335 58.99 23.54 -53.50
CA PHE A 335 60.37 23.98 -53.41
C PHE A 335 60.87 24.25 -54.83
N ALA A 336 61.15 25.53 -55.10
CA ALA A 336 61.72 26.01 -56.35
C ALA A 336 63.07 25.32 -56.61
N GLN A 337 63.15 24.64 -57.75
CA GLN A 337 64.40 24.27 -58.40
C GLN A 337 65.19 25.53 -58.78
N THR A 338 66.48 25.57 -58.43
CA THR A 338 67.54 26.24 -59.20
C THR A 338 68.80 25.37 -59.07
N ASN A 339 69.11 24.60 -60.13
CA ASN A 339 70.19 24.79 -61.12
C ASN A 339 71.48 24.06 -60.70
N GLU A 340 71.71 22.85 -61.23
CA GLU A 340 72.63 22.53 -62.36
C GLU A 340 74.02 22.07 -61.84
N PRO A 341 74.92 21.45 -62.63
CA PRO A 341 74.79 20.20 -63.40
C PRO A 341 76.03 19.27 -63.20
N GLY A 342 76.00 18.01 -63.64
CA GLY A 342 77.25 17.22 -63.67
C GLY A 342 77.15 15.70 -63.81
N LYS A 343 77.01 15.24 -65.06
CA LYS A 343 77.80 14.20 -65.73
C LYS A 343 78.23 12.91 -64.96
N THR A 344 78.01 11.80 -65.69
CA THR A 344 78.82 10.57 -65.85
C THR A 344 78.62 9.35 -64.93
N GLU A 345 78.20 8.26 -65.61
CA GLU A 345 78.68 6.87 -65.54
C GLU A 345 78.54 6.04 -64.26
N GLY A 346 78.00 4.82 -64.42
CA GLY A 346 78.14 3.80 -63.38
C GLY A 346 77.20 2.61 -63.50
N LYS A 347 77.56 1.69 -64.40
CA LYS A 347 77.02 0.35 -64.68
C LYS A 347 76.83 -0.56 -63.43
N GLY A 348 75.81 -1.44 -63.45
CA GLY A 348 75.66 -2.66 -62.63
C GLY A 348 74.22 -2.82 -62.11
N LEU A 349 73.28 -3.49 -62.77
CA LEU A 349 73.12 -4.91 -63.13
C LEU A 349 72.88 -5.86 -61.94
N PHE A 350 71.77 -6.63 -62.10
CA PHE A 350 71.20 -7.76 -61.36
C PHE A 350 70.21 -7.40 -60.23
N ASP A 351 68.89 -7.50 -60.49
CA ASP A 351 68.05 -8.72 -60.44
C ASP A 351 68.24 -9.47 -59.12
N SER A 352 67.21 -9.71 -58.30
CA SER A 352 66.10 -10.57 -58.71
C SER A 352 64.90 -10.43 -57.76
N SER A 353 63.72 -10.52 -58.38
CA SER A 353 62.40 -10.69 -57.76
C SER A 353 62.13 -12.20 -57.49
N PRO A 354 60.91 -12.67 -57.14
CA PRO A 354 60.58 -13.15 -55.79
C PRO A 354 60.14 -14.62 -55.75
N ALA A 355 60.02 -15.19 -54.55
CA ALA A 355 59.05 -16.24 -54.20
C ALA A 355 58.85 -16.27 -52.69
#